data_AF-A0A381SPI3-F1
#
_entry.id   AF-A0A381SPI3-F1
#
_cell.length_a   1.000
_cell.length_b   1.000
_cell.length_c   1.000
_cell.angle_alpha   90.00
_cell.angle_beta   90.00
_cell.angle_gamma   90.00
#
_symmetry.space_group_name_H-M   'P 1'
#
loop_
_entity.id
_entity.type
_entity.pdbx_description
1 polymer ?
#
loop_
_entity_poly.entity_id
_entity_poly.type
_entity_poly.pdbx_seq_one_letter_code
_entity_poly.pdbx_strand_id
1 'polypeptide(L)'
;MKKEVLYNKKSRELLLKELQQEPFERITCSFYRYMSIENPESLRDELYRDWNNFQIFGRIYIAAEGINAQLSCPEHHWEAFKKNM
;
A
#
# COMPACT_ATOMS: atom_id res chain seq x y z
N MET A 1 26.29 2.75 1.82
CA MET A 1 24.93 2.84 2.40
C MET A 1 24.20 1.53 2.15
N LYS A 2 23.51 0.95 3.14
CA LYS A 2 22.66 -0.24 2.92
C LYS A 2 21.47 0.17 2.03
N LYS A 3 21.20 -0.62 0.98
CA LYS A 3 20.06 -0.41 0.08
C LYS A 3 18.76 -0.57 0.88
N GLU A 4 17.86 0.40 0.75
CA GLU A 4 16.54 0.35 1.39
C GLU A 4 15.76 -0.86 0.86
N VAL A 5 15.11 -1.59 1.77
CA VAL A 5 14.33 -2.79 1.43
C VAL A 5 12.85 -2.42 1.37
N LEU A 6 12.33 -2.31 0.14
CA LEU A 6 10.95 -1.92 -0.19
C LEU A 6 10.12 -3.14 -0.63
N TYR A 7 10.09 -4.16 0.23
CA TYR A 7 9.26 -5.36 0.05
C TYR A 7 8.82 -5.94 1.39
N ASN A 8 7.82 -6.82 1.35
CA ASN A 8 7.28 -7.50 2.53
C ASN A 8 8.33 -8.39 3.21
N LYS A 9 8.63 -8.09 4.48
CA LYS A 9 9.64 -8.83 5.28
C LYS A 9 9.04 -9.92 6.16
N LYS A 10 7.73 -9.86 6.42
CA LYS A 10 7.05 -10.75 7.36
C LYS A 10 6.48 -11.97 6.63
N SER A 11 6.48 -13.11 7.32
CA SER A 11 5.79 -14.29 6.82
C SER A 11 4.28 -14.08 6.85
N ARG A 12 3.56 -14.86 6.04
CA ARG A 12 2.08 -14.85 6.03
C ARG A 12 1.50 -15.12 7.43
N GLU A 13 2.06 -16.07 8.15
CA GLU A 13 1.60 -16.45 9.50
C GLU A 13 1.72 -15.29 10.48
N LEU A 14 2.86 -14.58 10.47
CA LEU A 14 3.08 -13.43 11.33
C LEU A 14 2.10 -12.30 11.00
N LEU A 15 1.90 -12.01 9.70
CA LEU A 15 0.95 -10.98 9.26
C LEU A 15 -0.48 -11.29 9.68
N LEU A 16 -0.92 -12.55 9.58
CA LEU A 16 -2.27 -12.95 10.02
C LEU A 16 -2.43 -12.80 11.54
N LYS A 17 -1.41 -13.16 12.31
CA LYS A 17 -1.44 -13.01 13.77
C LYS A 17 -1.51 -11.53 14.18
N GLU A 18 -0.74 -10.67 13.54
CA GLU A 18 -0.77 -9.23 13.79
C GLU A 18 -2.12 -8.63 13.41
N LEU A 19 -2.65 -8.99 12.24
CA LEU A 19 -3.98 -8.55 11.76
C LEU A 19 -5.10 -8.91 12.76
N GLN A 20 -5.05 -10.10 13.36
CA GLN A 20 -6.04 -10.52 14.37
C GLN A 20 -5.92 -9.78 15.71
N GLN A 21 -4.78 -9.13 15.96
CA GLN A 21 -4.50 -8.40 17.19
C GLN A 21 -4.74 -6.89 17.05
N GLU A 22 -5.07 -6.41 15.85
CA GLU A 22 -5.38 -4.99 15.63
C GLU A 22 -6.66 -4.62 16.39
N PRO A 23 -6.64 -3.55 17.21
CA PRO A 23 -7.80 -3.11 17.99
C PRO A 23 -8.76 -2.22 17.19
N PHE A 24 -8.63 -2.19 15.87
CA PHE A 24 -9.36 -1.33 14.96
C PHE A 24 -9.79 -2.10 13.72
N GLU A 25 -10.81 -1.60 13.05
CA GLU A 25 -11.25 -2.18 11.79
C GLU A 25 -10.44 -1.65 10.60
N ARG A 26 -10.46 -2.41 9.51
CA ARG A 26 -9.82 -2.03 8.25
C ARG A 26 -10.87 -1.88 7.14
N ILE A 27 -10.71 -0.83 6.34
CA ILE A 27 -11.51 -0.59 5.15
C ILE A 27 -10.80 -1.20 3.95
N THR A 28 -11.48 -2.07 3.22
CA THR A 28 -10.99 -2.66 1.98
C THR A 28 -11.43 -1.83 0.79
N CYS A 29 -10.50 -1.53 -0.11
CA CYS A 29 -10.74 -0.75 -1.32
C CYS A 29 -10.01 -1.38 -2.50
N SER A 30 -10.65 -1.32 -3.67
CA SER A 30 -10.04 -1.69 -4.94
C SER A 30 -10.28 -0.58 -5.96
N PHE A 31 -9.27 -0.21 -6.73
CA PHE A 31 -9.41 0.80 -7.77
C PHE A 31 -8.45 0.58 -8.94
N TYR A 32 -8.80 1.21 -10.05
CA TYR A 32 -7.98 1.32 -11.25
C TYR A 32 -7.85 2.80 -11.61
N ARG A 33 -6.64 3.25 -11.91
CA ARG A 33 -6.38 4.63 -12.36
C ARG A 33 -5.52 4.57 -13.61
N TYR A 34 -6.12 4.93 -14.74
CA TYR A 34 -5.38 5.10 -15.99
C TYR A 34 -4.69 6.46 -15.99
N MET A 35 -3.36 6.45 -16.14
CA MET A 35 -2.55 7.63 -16.30
C MET A 35 -1.20 7.26 -16.88
N SER A 36 -0.62 8.15 -17.70
CA SER A 36 0.74 7.96 -18.19
C SER A 36 1.72 8.11 -17.04
N ILE A 37 2.55 7.10 -16.80
CA ILE A 37 3.60 7.10 -15.77
C ILE A 37 4.95 6.92 -16.47
N GLU A 38 5.78 7.95 -16.43
CA GLU A 38 7.09 7.95 -17.09
C GLU A 38 8.06 6.94 -16.45
N ASN A 39 8.08 6.85 -15.12
CA ASN A 39 8.94 5.94 -14.38
C ASN A 39 8.13 5.14 -13.33
N PRO A 40 7.57 3.98 -13.71
CA PRO A 40 6.78 3.14 -12.81
C PRO A 40 7.53 2.68 -11.56
N GLU A 41 8.85 2.44 -11.67
CA GLU A 41 9.65 1.98 -10.52
C GLU A 41 9.80 3.08 -9.47
N SER A 42 10.06 4.32 -9.90
CA SER A 42 10.16 5.47 -9.00
C SER A 42 8.85 5.73 -8.28
N LEU A 43 7.72 5.72 -9.01
CA LEU A 43 6.40 5.89 -8.42
C LEU A 43 6.07 4.74 -7.46
N ARG A 44 6.46 3.51 -7.79
CA ARG A 44 6.29 2.36 -6.89
C ARG A 44 7.03 2.55 -5.59
N ASP A 45 8.28 3.01 -5.63
CA ASP A 45 9.08 3.24 -4.42
C ASP A 45 8.52 4.38 -3.57
N GLU A 46 8.03 5.45 -4.19
CA GLU A 46 7.35 6.57 -3.51
C GLU A 46 6.06 6.12 -2.81
N LEU A 47 5.15 5.49 -3.55
CA LEU A 47 3.90 4.97 -3.00
C LEU A 47 4.15 3.93 -1.92
N TYR A 48 5.18 3.09 -2.04
CA TYR A 48 5.53 2.14 -0.99
C TYR A 48 5.88 2.85 0.32
N ARG A 49 6.71 3.88 0.29
CA ARG A 49 7.11 4.63 1.50
C ARG A 49 5.91 5.35 2.11
N ASP A 50 5.14 6.04 1.29
CA ASP A 50 4.00 6.82 1.75
C ASP A 50 2.91 5.94 2.34
N TRP A 51 2.54 4.87 1.64
CA TRP A 51 1.44 4.00 2.07
C TRP A 51 1.83 3.07 3.22
N ASN A 52 3.13 2.82 3.41
CA ASN A 52 3.61 2.18 4.63
C ASN A 52 3.32 3.04 5.88
N ASN A 53 3.31 4.38 5.77
CA ASN A 53 2.96 5.26 6.89
C ASN A 53 1.47 5.17 7.27
N PHE A 54 0.61 4.77 6.34
CA PHE A 54 -0.82 4.51 6.59
C PHE A 54 -1.12 3.05 6.94
N GLN A 55 -0.08 2.21 7.13
CA GLN A 55 -0.21 0.78 7.40
C GLN A 55 -1.06 0.04 6.36
N ILE A 56 -0.95 0.43 5.09
CA ILE A 56 -1.68 -0.22 3.99
C ILE A 56 -1.18 -1.64 3.80
N PHE A 57 -2.11 -2.59 3.75
CA PHE A 57 -1.84 -3.93 3.23
C PHE A 57 -2.49 -4.07 1.87
N GLY A 58 -1.89 -4.80 0.93
CA GLY A 58 -2.50 -4.97 -0.37
C GLY A 58 -1.58 -5.48 -1.47
N ARG A 59 -2.13 -5.54 -2.68
CA ARG A 59 -1.41 -5.76 -3.93
C ARG A 59 -1.66 -4.57 -4.84
N ILE A 60 -0.58 -3.93 -5.25
CA ILE A 60 -0.60 -2.70 -6.03
C ILE A 60 0.33 -2.92 -7.21
N TYR A 61 -0.24 -2.90 -8.40
CA TYR A 61 0.46 -3.05 -9.67
C TYR A 61 0.53 -1.69 -10.35
N ILE A 62 1.73 -1.31 -10.75
CA ILE A 62 2.02 -0.03 -11.38
C ILE A 62 2.72 -0.32 -12.70
N ALA A 63 2.18 0.24 -13.77
CA ALA A 63 2.70 0.13 -15.13
C ALA A 63 2.70 1.51 -15.79
N ALA A 64 3.29 1.64 -16.98
CA ALA A 64 3.31 2.92 -17.70
C ALA A 64 1.91 3.47 -18.02
N GLU A 65 0.90 2.61 -18.09
CA GLU A 65 -0.50 2.96 -18.37
C GLU A 65 -1.33 3.33 -17.14
N GLY A 66 -0.84 3.05 -15.93
CA GLY A 66 -1.58 3.36 -14.71
C GLY A 66 -1.33 2.42 -13.53
N ILE A 67 -2.32 2.40 -12.64
CA ILE A 67 -2.29 1.70 -11.35
C ILE A 67 -3.52 0.79 -11.22
N ASN A 68 -3.29 -0.45 -10.78
CA ASN A 68 -4.32 -1.38 -10.31
C ASN A 68 -4.00 -1.73 -8.86
N ALA A 69 -4.91 -1.42 -7.94
CA ALA A 69 -4.70 -1.64 -6.52
C ALA A 69 -5.89 -2.37 -5.88
N GLN A 70 -5.57 -3.35 -5.04
CA GLN A 70 -6.47 -3.91 -4.04
C GLN A 70 -5.78 -3.81 -2.69
N LEU A 71 -6.38 -3.10 -1.75
CA LEU A 71 -5.75 -2.76 -0.48
C LEU A 71 -6.73 -2.74 0.70
N SER A 72 -6.17 -2.78 1.90
CA SER A 72 -6.85 -2.52 3.17
C SER A 72 -6.12 -1.44 3.96
N CYS A 73 -6.87 -0.51 4.52
CA CYS A 73 -6.40 0.63 5.29
C CYS A 73 -7.06 0.61 6.67
N PRO A 74 -6.34 0.83 7.79
CA PRO A 74 -6.97 1.07 9.08
C PRO A 74 -7.97 2.22 9.00
N GLU A 75 -9.15 2.06 9.60
CA GLU A 75 -10.24 3.04 9.49
C GLU A 75 -9.83 4.45 9.94
N HIS A 76 -8.96 4.56 10.95
CA HIS A 76 -8.47 5.83 11.49
C HIS A 76 -7.50 6.56 10.53
N HIS A 77 -6.91 5.85 9.56
CA HIS A 77 -6.08 6.44 8.51
C HIS A 77 -6.86 6.74 7.22
N TRP A 78 -8.10 6.28 7.11
CA TRP A 78 -8.83 6.28 5.85
C TRP A 78 -9.03 7.66 5.23
N GLU A 79 -9.46 8.64 6.03
CA GLU A 79 -9.69 10.00 5.51
C GLU A 79 -8.39 10.70 5.12
N ALA A 80 -7.29 10.43 5.81
CA ALA A 80 -5.97 10.95 5.46
C ALA A 80 -5.45 10.29 4.18
N PHE A 81 -5.60 8.97 4.07
CA PHE A 81 -5.23 8.20 2.88
C PHE A 81 -5.96 8.68 1.62
N LYS A 82 -7.29 8.87 1.68
CA LYS A 82 -8.06 9.38 0.54
C LYS A 82 -7.61 10.76 0.05
N LYS A 83 -7.12 11.62 0.95
CA LYS A 83 -6.60 12.96 0.58
C LYS A 83 -5.19 12.90 -0.03
N ASN A 84 -4.48 11.80 0.18
CA ASN A 84 -3.14 11.55 -0.35
C ASN A 84 -3.17 10.85 -1.72
N MET A 85 -4.33 10.32 -2.15
CA MET A 85 -4.56 9.72 -3.48
C MET A 85 -4.89 10.74 -4.57
#